data_AF-A0A946M136-F1
#
_entry.id   AF-A0A946M136-F1
#
_cell.length_a   1.000
_cell.length_b   1.000
_cell.length_c   1.000
_cell.angle_alpha   90.00
_cell.angle_beta   90.00
_cell.angle_gamma   90.00
#
_symmetry.space_group_name_H-M   'P 1'
#
loop_
_entity.id
_entity.type
_entity.pdbx_description
1 polymer ?
#
loop_
_entity_poly.entity_id
_entity_poly.type
_entity_poly.pdbx_seq_one_letter_code
_entity_poly.pdbx_strand_id
1 'polypeptide(L)'
;MPNYRNDDYSQCRLIAVNLEEQLVPGTFEYTLHYLVEHYLDLSDFDADYKNDGVGRPAYHPGVLLRIVLFAYSRGIFTSRHKSNITDNESATMKTSHGVIQGYNGVSAVDKKHQMIVVTEVYGAGPEQQTLIPMFNSIQDCYERPGVPLHLSNGEIIVTADTGFANEANMKHCHDNKINAYIPDNQFRSRDPRFTDHLKPASRKRKTMHKPTYLVSAFHDDPVADTCRCPAGKSLRLVNVGRDQHGNTKAFFEGRLTDCRVCEKQQQCMRNGETADDLSGHGRQVSFMKEKKASCTEWMRHRVDTDEGRAIYGHRMHVVEPVFGNIESNKGLNRFTLRTSEKVRSQWQLFSLVHNIEDL
;
A
#
# COMPACT_ATOMS: atom_id res chain seq x y z
N MET A 1 -16.79 -4.37 -36.52
CA MET A 1 -16.57 -5.57 -35.69
C MET A 1 -15.72 -5.13 -34.51
N PRO A 2 -16.14 -5.45 -33.28
CA PRO A 2 -15.40 -5.06 -32.08
C PRO A 2 -13.92 -5.45 -32.16
N ASN A 3 -13.04 -4.53 -31.79
CA ASN A 3 -11.61 -4.74 -31.82
C ASN A 3 -11.14 -5.42 -30.51
N TYR A 4 -11.07 -6.76 -30.53
CA TYR A 4 -10.60 -7.55 -29.39
C TYR A 4 -9.11 -7.90 -29.47
N ARG A 5 -8.51 -8.14 -28.31
CA ARG A 5 -7.20 -8.81 -28.23
C ARG A 5 -7.35 -10.24 -28.76
N ASN A 6 -6.41 -10.66 -29.59
CA ASN A 6 -6.32 -12.06 -30.03
C ASN A 6 -6.09 -12.97 -28.82
N ASP A 7 -6.95 -13.97 -28.63
CA ASP A 7 -6.96 -14.91 -27.51
C ASP A 7 -6.67 -16.36 -27.97
N ASP A 8 -5.79 -16.52 -28.96
CA ASP A 8 -5.31 -17.80 -29.45
C ASP A 8 -4.79 -18.73 -28.32
N TYR A 9 -5.57 -19.77 -28.02
CA TYR A 9 -5.27 -20.76 -26.98
C TYR A 9 -4.10 -21.67 -27.35
N SER A 10 -3.74 -21.75 -28.64
CA SER A 10 -2.58 -22.51 -29.14
C SER A 10 -1.27 -21.69 -29.10
N GLN A 11 -1.31 -20.44 -28.61
CA GLN A 11 -0.17 -19.53 -28.65
C GLN A 11 0.97 -19.97 -27.71
N CYS A 12 2.04 -20.51 -28.29
CA CYS A 12 3.27 -20.87 -27.58
C CYS A 12 4.29 -19.72 -27.57
N ARG A 13 4.39 -18.93 -26.47
CA ARG A 13 5.48 -17.94 -26.30
C ARG A 13 6.44 -18.35 -25.20
N LEU A 14 7.68 -18.69 -25.60
CA LEU A 14 9.00 -18.80 -24.90
C LEU A 14 9.12 -19.43 -23.49
N ILE A 15 8.05 -19.62 -22.74
CA ILE A 15 7.87 -20.68 -21.74
C ILE A 15 6.51 -21.31 -22.07
N ALA A 16 6.52 -22.52 -22.60
CA ALA A 16 5.34 -23.16 -23.18
C ALA A 16 4.32 -23.54 -22.10
N VAL A 17 3.43 -22.60 -21.75
CA VAL A 17 2.12 -22.94 -21.20
C VAL A 17 1.18 -22.97 -22.40
N ASN A 18 0.95 -24.14 -22.96
CA ASN A 18 -0.12 -24.34 -23.92
C ASN A 18 -1.45 -24.27 -23.16
N LEU A 19 -2.24 -23.23 -23.40
CA LEU A 19 -3.49 -23.00 -22.64
C LEU A 19 -4.53 -24.08 -22.94
N GLU A 20 -4.49 -24.65 -24.13
CA GLU A 20 -5.32 -25.79 -24.52
C GLU A 20 -5.01 -27.02 -23.64
N GLU A 21 -3.74 -27.30 -23.38
CA GLU A 21 -3.31 -28.41 -22.51
C GLU A 21 -3.66 -28.20 -21.03
N GLN A 22 -3.96 -26.97 -20.61
CA GLN A 22 -4.39 -26.66 -19.24
C GLN A 22 -5.91 -26.88 -19.04
N LEU A 23 -6.70 -26.85 -20.12
CA LEU A 23 -8.14 -27.09 -20.07
C LEU A 23 -8.40 -28.58 -20.30
N VAL A 24 -8.22 -29.38 -19.25
CA VAL A 24 -8.34 -30.84 -19.33
C VAL A 24 -9.82 -31.26 -19.36
N PRO A 25 -10.27 -32.05 -20.35
CA PRO A 25 -11.64 -32.57 -20.39
C PRO A 25 -12.04 -33.28 -19.08
N GLY A 26 -13.24 -32.99 -18.59
CA GLY A 26 -13.75 -33.52 -17.31
C GLY A 26 -13.42 -32.66 -16.08
N THR A 27 -12.59 -31.61 -16.23
CA THR A 27 -12.40 -30.59 -15.19
C THR A 27 -13.53 -29.55 -15.22
N PHE A 28 -13.75 -28.88 -14.09
CA PHE A 28 -14.73 -27.79 -14.01
C PHE A 28 -14.35 -26.63 -14.95
N GLU A 29 -13.06 -26.32 -15.03
CA GLU A 29 -12.46 -25.30 -15.89
C GLU A 29 -12.80 -25.55 -17.36
N TYR A 30 -12.67 -26.80 -17.82
CA TYR A 30 -13.04 -27.21 -19.18
C TYR A 30 -14.55 -27.10 -19.42
N THR A 31 -15.38 -27.61 -18.50
CA THR A 31 -16.85 -27.50 -18.64
C THR A 31 -17.29 -26.05 -18.73
N LEU A 32 -16.74 -25.17 -17.90
CA LEU A 32 -17.04 -23.75 -17.92
C LEU A 32 -16.62 -23.10 -19.24
N HIS A 33 -15.40 -23.41 -19.73
CA HIS A 33 -14.93 -22.93 -21.03
C HIS A 33 -15.89 -23.35 -22.15
N TYR A 34 -16.22 -24.64 -22.22
CA TYR A 34 -17.10 -25.25 -23.22
C TYR A 34 -18.51 -24.65 -23.21
N LEU A 35 -19.09 -24.43 -22.02
CA LEU A 35 -20.40 -23.80 -21.87
C LEU A 35 -20.41 -22.37 -22.39
N VAL A 36 -19.40 -21.56 -22.03
CA VAL A 36 -19.32 -20.17 -22.46
C VAL A 36 -19.03 -20.05 -23.96
N GLU A 37 -18.23 -20.96 -24.52
CA GLU A 37 -17.90 -20.95 -25.97
C GLU A 37 -19.07 -21.42 -26.85
N HIS A 38 -19.78 -22.48 -26.45
CA HIS A 38 -20.70 -23.16 -27.36
C HIS A 38 -22.18 -22.99 -27.03
N TYR A 39 -22.54 -22.59 -25.81
CA TYR A 39 -23.94 -22.54 -25.36
C TYR A 39 -24.42 -21.15 -24.95
N LEU A 40 -23.51 -20.19 -24.75
CA LEU A 40 -23.90 -18.82 -24.43
C LEU A 40 -23.82 -17.93 -25.66
N ASP A 41 -24.94 -17.31 -26.00
CA ASP A 41 -24.98 -16.24 -26.98
C ASP A 41 -24.48 -14.93 -26.32
N LEU A 42 -23.41 -14.37 -26.86
CA LEU A 42 -22.78 -13.15 -26.37
C LEU A 42 -22.98 -11.95 -27.32
N SER A 43 -23.81 -12.09 -28.35
CA SER A 43 -24.03 -11.07 -29.38
C SER A 43 -24.51 -9.72 -28.82
N ASP A 44 -25.31 -9.74 -27.75
CA ASP A 44 -25.72 -8.52 -27.04
C ASP A 44 -24.53 -7.75 -26.45
N PHE A 45 -23.50 -8.45 -25.94
CA PHE A 45 -22.28 -7.80 -25.45
C PHE A 45 -21.48 -7.18 -26.59
N ASP A 46 -21.42 -7.86 -27.74
CA ASP A 46 -20.71 -7.35 -28.91
C ASP A 46 -21.35 -6.06 -29.44
N ALA A 47 -22.67 -5.94 -29.36
CA ALA A 47 -23.41 -4.74 -29.78
C ALA A 47 -23.05 -3.48 -28.96
N ASP A 48 -22.61 -3.65 -27.71
CA ASP A 48 -22.21 -2.56 -26.83
C ASP A 48 -20.80 -2.02 -27.11
N TYR A 49 -19.94 -2.79 -27.80
CA TYR A 49 -18.59 -2.36 -28.12
C TYR A 49 -18.55 -1.44 -29.35
N LYS A 50 -17.99 -0.25 -29.17
CA LYS A 50 -17.82 0.78 -30.21
C LYS A 50 -16.33 1.14 -30.37
N ASN A 51 -15.49 0.17 -30.72
CA ASN A 51 -14.03 0.30 -30.73
C ASN A 51 -13.35 -0.09 -32.06
N ASP A 52 -14.11 -0.05 -33.15
CA ASP A 52 -13.75 -0.58 -34.48
C ASP A 52 -12.60 0.14 -35.20
N GLY A 53 -12.06 1.24 -34.66
CA GLY A 53 -10.98 2.00 -35.32
C GLY A 53 -10.12 2.91 -34.44
N VAL A 54 -10.40 2.98 -33.13
CA VAL A 54 -9.65 3.86 -32.20
C VAL A 54 -9.60 3.21 -30.81
N GLY A 55 -8.45 3.31 -30.14
CA GLY A 55 -8.27 2.84 -28.75
C GLY A 55 -7.48 1.53 -28.62
N ARG A 56 -7.29 1.08 -27.37
CA ARG A 56 -6.63 -0.21 -27.08
C ARG A 56 -7.62 -1.35 -27.33
N PRO A 57 -7.19 -2.50 -27.90
CA PRO A 57 -8.06 -3.66 -28.06
C PRO A 57 -8.65 -4.11 -26.73
N ALA A 58 -9.94 -4.43 -26.75
CA ALA A 58 -10.71 -4.89 -25.60
C ALA A 58 -10.48 -6.39 -25.34
N TYR A 59 -10.85 -6.87 -24.15
CA TYR A 59 -10.90 -8.31 -23.89
C TYR A 59 -12.25 -8.87 -24.35
N HIS A 60 -12.25 -10.05 -24.99
CA HIS A 60 -13.49 -10.69 -25.44
C HIS A 60 -14.44 -10.97 -24.24
N PRO A 61 -15.75 -10.70 -24.35
CA PRO A 61 -16.71 -10.92 -23.26
C PRO A 61 -16.69 -12.35 -22.72
N GLY A 62 -16.54 -13.36 -23.59
CA GLY A 62 -16.48 -14.76 -23.20
C GLY A 62 -15.31 -15.08 -22.25
N VAL A 63 -14.14 -14.48 -22.47
CA VAL A 63 -12.97 -14.65 -21.58
C VAL A 63 -13.26 -14.05 -20.20
N LEU A 64 -13.84 -12.85 -20.15
CA LEU A 64 -14.20 -12.20 -18.90
C LEU A 64 -15.28 -12.99 -18.14
N LEU A 65 -16.27 -13.53 -18.86
CA LEU A 65 -17.36 -14.29 -18.28
C LEU A 65 -16.85 -15.61 -17.67
N ARG A 66 -15.95 -16.34 -18.35
CA ARG A 66 -15.27 -17.51 -17.80
C ARG A 66 -14.55 -17.19 -16.50
N ILE A 67 -13.77 -16.09 -16.47
CA ILE A 67 -13.05 -15.63 -15.29
C ILE A 67 -14.03 -15.34 -14.12
N VAL A 68 -15.13 -14.64 -14.39
CA VAL A 68 -16.11 -14.27 -13.35
C VAL A 68 -16.83 -15.49 -12.81
N LEU A 69 -17.33 -16.38 -13.68
CA LEU A 69 -18.05 -17.58 -13.29
C LEU A 69 -17.14 -18.56 -12.54
N PHE A 70 -15.87 -18.69 -12.96
CA PHE A 70 -14.88 -19.48 -12.24
C PHE A 70 -14.61 -18.91 -10.85
N ALA A 71 -14.41 -17.60 -10.73
CA ALA A 71 -14.21 -16.97 -9.44
C ALA A 71 -15.40 -17.20 -8.51
N TYR A 72 -16.63 -17.10 -9.03
CA TYR A 72 -17.85 -17.32 -8.25
C TYR A 72 -17.99 -18.78 -7.79
N SER A 73 -17.62 -19.76 -8.62
CA SER A 73 -17.64 -21.18 -8.21
C SER A 73 -16.64 -21.47 -7.09
N ARG A 74 -15.58 -20.67 -6.98
CA ARG A 74 -14.58 -20.73 -5.90
C ARG A 74 -14.92 -19.83 -4.69
N GLY A 75 -16.11 -19.22 -4.65
CA GLY A 75 -16.54 -18.33 -3.56
C GLY A 75 -15.90 -16.93 -3.58
N ILE A 76 -15.28 -16.53 -4.68
CA ILE A 76 -14.59 -15.26 -4.86
C ILE A 76 -15.52 -14.25 -5.53
N PHE A 77 -16.28 -13.50 -4.74
CA PHE A 77 -17.30 -12.58 -5.25
C PHE A 77 -16.80 -11.14 -5.48
N THR A 78 -15.73 -10.73 -4.79
CA THR A 78 -15.23 -9.35 -4.88
C THR A 78 -14.16 -9.22 -5.96
N SER A 79 -14.23 -8.20 -6.81
CA SER A 79 -13.20 -7.92 -7.82
C SER A 79 -11.81 -7.65 -7.23
N ARG A 80 -11.75 -7.28 -5.94
CA ARG A 80 -10.50 -7.11 -5.19
C ARG A 80 -9.85 -8.43 -4.77
N HIS A 81 -10.64 -9.49 -4.59
CA HIS A 81 -10.17 -10.86 -4.34
C HIS A 81 -10.13 -11.71 -5.61
N LYS A 82 -10.59 -11.20 -6.76
CA LYS A 82 -10.28 -11.77 -8.09
C LYS A 82 -8.80 -11.52 -8.42
N SER A 83 -7.92 -11.83 -7.47
CA SER A 83 -6.49 -12.01 -7.69
C SER A 83 -6.33 -13.03 -8.80
N ASN A 84 -5.35 -12.81 -9.66
CA ASN A 84 -5.11 -13.59 -10.87
C ASN A 84 -5.44 -15.09 -10.69
N ILE A 85 -6.43 -15.60 -11.43
CA ILE A 85 -6.89 -16.99 -11.31
C ILE A 85 -5.75 -17.99 -11.49
N THR A 86 -4.78 -17.64 -12.34
CA THR A 86 -3.61 -18.49 -12.65
C THR A 86 -2.43 -18.28 -11.70
N ASP A 87 -2.51 -17.28 -10.81
CA ASP A 87 -1.45 -16.93 -9.87
C ASP A 87 -2.07 -16.24 -8.64
N ASN A 88 -2.79 -17.01 -7.84
CA ASN A 88 -3.62 -16.55 -6.72
C ASN A 88 -2.80 -15.86 -5.61
N GLU A 89 -1.53 -16.22 -5.47
CA GLU A 89 -0.56 -15.65 -4.54
C GLU A 89 0.02 -14.32 -5.02
N SER A 90 -0.22 -13.90 -6.27
CA SER A 90 0.26 -12.61 -6.78
C SER A 90 -0.66 -11.44 -6.37
N ALA A 91 -0.10 -10.24 -6.30
CA ALA A 91 -0.86 -9.03 -5.95
C ALA A 91 -0.84 -7.96 -7.04
N THR A 92 -1.88 -7.13 -6.95
CA THR A 92 -2.08 -5.96 -7.78
C THR A 92 -1.22 -4.80 -7.26
N MET A 93 -0.22 -4.40 -8.04
CA MET A 93 0.80 -3.40 -7.72
C MET A 93 0.59 -2.13 -8.51
N LYS A 94 0.61 -0.99 -7.81
CA LYS A 94 0.52 0.33 -8.46
C LYS A 94 1.89 0.73 -9.00
N THR A 95 1.92 1.13 -10.26
CA THR A 95 3.07 1.69 -10.96
C THR A 95 2.73 3.08 -11.48
N SER A 96 3.72 3.83 -11.96
CA SER A 96 3.52 5.11 -12.65
C SER A 96 2.64 4.99 -13.91
N HIS A 97 2.62 3.82 -14.55
CA HIS A 97 1.94 3.56 -15.82
C HIS A 97 0.63 2.76 -15.67
N GLY A 98 0.11 2.65 -14.44
CA GLY A 98 -1.10 1.91 -14.14
C GLY A 98 -0.83 0.80 -13.14
N VAL A 99 -1.50 -0.32 -13.30
CA VAL A 99 -1.49 -1.41 -12.32
C VAL A 99 -0.96 -2.67 -12.98
N ILE A 100 -0.02 -3.34 -12.33
CA ILE A 100 0.54 -4.63 -12.77
C ILE A 100 0.21 -5.70 -11.74
N GLN A 101 0.06 -6.94 -12.17
CA GLN A 101 -0.03 -8.07 -11.24
C GLN A 101 1.38 -8.67 -11.09
N GLY A 102 1.83 -8.92 -9.86
CA GLY A 102 3.15 -9.49 -9.62
C GLY A 102 3.49 -9.71 -8.16
N TYR A 103 4.78 -9.88 -7.91
CA TYR A 103 5.39 -10.07 -6.59
C TYR A 103 6.39 -8.94 -6.34
N ASN A 104 6.51 -8.55 -5.07
CA ASN A 104 7.53 -7.61 -4.63
C ASN A 104 8.73 -8.40 -4.12
N GLY A 105 9.90 -8.16 -4.71
CA GLY A 105 11.16 -8.75 -4.26
C GLY A 105 11.77 -7.89 -3.17
N VAL A 106 12.00 -8.46 -2.00
CA VAL A 106 12.60 -7.77 -0.86
C VAL A 106 13.91 -8.45 -0.52
N SER A 107 14.95 -7.67 -0.27
CA SER A 107 16.29 -8.18 0.01
C SER A 107 16.95 -7.46 1.19
N ALA A 108 17.69 -8.21 1.98
CA ALA A 108 18.61 -7.70 3.00
C ALA A 108 20.03 -7.77 2.46
N VAL A 109 20.76 -6.65 2.53
CA VAL A 109 22.09 -6.49 1.94
C VAL A 109 23.08 -6.04 3.01
N ASP A 110 24.24 -6.68 3.07
CA ASP A 110 25.35 -6.25 3.90
C ASP A 110 26.00 -4.97 3.36
N LYS A 111 26.30 -4.02 4.26
CA LYS A 111 26.95 -2.76 3.89
C LYS A 111 28.39 -2.94 3.42
N LYS A 112 29.15 -3.88 4.01
CA LYS A 112 30.60 -3.94 3.84
C LYS A 112 30.99 -4.48 2.47
N HIS A 113 30.29 -5.51 2.02
CA HIS A 113 30.59 -6.24 0.79
C HIS A 113 29.47 -6.15 -0.25
N GLN A 114 28.37 -5.45 0.05
CA GLN A 114 27.18 -5.37 -0.81
C GLN A 114 26.55 -6.75 -1.10
N MET A 115 26.84 -7.74 -0.25
CA MET A 115 26.36 -9.10 -0.39
C MET A 115 24.91 -9.19 0.05
N ILE A 116 24.08 -9.83 -0.77
CA ILE A 116 22.70 -10.15 -0.42
C ILE A 116 22.69 -11.32 0.55
N VAL A 117 22.18 -11.09 1.76
CA VAL A 117 22.12 -12.08 2.84
C VAL A 117 20.84 -12.91 2.74
N VAL A 118 19.71 -12.24 2.54
CA VAL A 118 18.38 -12.87 2.46
C VAL A 118 17.58 -12.19 1.37
N THR A 119 16.83 -13.01 0.62
CA THR A 119 15.82 -12.53 -0.31
C THR A 119 14.50 -13.26 -0.15
N GLU A 120 13.42 -12.50 -0.23
CA GLU A 120 12.05 -13.00 -0.16
C GLU A 120 11.17 -12.33 -1.20
N VAL A 121 10.07 -12.99 -1.54
CA VAL A 121 9.09 -12.47 -2.49
C VAL A 121 7.71 -12.44 -1.82
N TYR A 122 6.99 -11.35 -2.04
CA TYR A 122 5.69 -11.14 -1.43
C TYR A 122 4.65 -10.76 -2.47
N GLY A 123 3.55 -11.50 -2.46
CA GLY A 123 2.33 -11.18 -3.18
C GLY A 123 1.55 -10.05 -2.53
N ALA A 124 2.18 -8.88 -2.33
CA ALA A 124 1.53 -7.74 -1.72
C ALA A 124 2.10 -6.42 -2.26
N GLY A 125 1.21 -5.44 -2.48
CA GLY A 125 1.62 -4.10 -2.88
C GLY A 125 2.30 -3.33 -1.75
N PRO A 126 1.76 -3.30 -0.52
CA PRO A 126 2.43 -2.65 0.61
C PRO A 126 3.55 -3.52 1.21
N GLU A 127 4.71 -2.91 1.44
CA GLU A 127 5.90 -3.57 2.02
C GLU A 127 5.88 -3.62 3.55
N GLN A 128 4.99 -2.86 4.18
CA GLN A 128 4.95 -2.72 5.63
C GLN A 128 4.88 -4.06 6.38
N GLN A 129 4.22 -5.07 5.81
CA GLN A 129 4.06 -6.38 6.45
C GLN A 129 5.31 -7.29 6.36
N THR A 130 6.32 -6.91 5.57
CA THR A 130 7.45 -7.80 5.24
C THR A 130 8.67 -7.57 6.13
N LEU A 131 8.74 -6.46 6.87
CA LEU A 131 9.90 -6.11 7.70
C LEU A 131 10.19 -7.15 8.80
N ILE A 132 9.17 -7.48 9.60
CA ILE A 132 9.33 -8.41 10.73
C ILE A 132 9.69 -9.83 10.22
N PRO A 133 9.00 -10.38 9.20
CA PRO A 133 9.45 -11.62 8.56
C PRO A 133 10.91 -11.57 8.09
N MET A 134 11.35 -10.45 7.50
CA MET A 134 12.73 -10.29 7.04
C MET A 134 13.74 -10.36 8.20
N PHE A 135 13.42 -9.78 9.36
CA PHE A 135 14.28 -9.89 10.55
C PHE A 135 14.43 -11.32 11.05
N ASN A 136 13.37 -12.12 10.97
CA ASN A 136 13.44 -13.54 11.32
C ASN A 136 14.28 -14.30 10.30
N SER A 137 14.04 -14.10 9.00
CA SER A 137 14.81 -14.76 7.94
C SER A 137 16.31 -14.44 8.01
N ILE A 138 16.68 -13.21 8.40
CA ILE A 138 18.10 -12.84 8.64
C ILE A 138 18.67 -13.66 9.79
N GLN A 139 17.98 -13.74 10.93
CA GLN A 139 18.45 -14.52 12.08
C GLN A 139 18.59 -16.02 11.71
N ASP A 140 17.57 -16.60 11.09
CA ASP A 140 17.58 -17.99 10.62
C ASP A 140 18.76 -18.28 9.66
N CYS A 141 19.10 -17.32 8.79
CA CYS A 141 20.22 -17.44 7.85
C CYS A 141 21.56 -17.63 8.56
N TYR A 142 21.78 -16.93 9.68
CA TYR A 142 23.01 -16.97 10.47
C TYR A 142 23.02 -18.09 11.52
N GLU A 143 21.85 -18.56 11.95
CA GLU A 143 21.75 -19.73 12.83
C GLU A 143 22.19 -21.03 12.12
N ARG A 144 21.80 -21.23 10.85
CA ARG A 144 22.13 -22.44 10.06
C ARG A 144 23.63 -22.78 10.00
N PRO A 145 24.55 -21.83 9.73
CA PRO A 145 25.99 -22.08 9.77
C PRO A 145 26.61 -22.10 11.17
N GLY A 146 25.82 -21.94 12.24
CA GLY A 146 26.31 -21.94 13.62
C GLY A 146 26.97 -20.63 14.06
N VAL A 147 26.67 -19.51 13.41
CA VAL A 147 27.16 -18.17 13.75
C VAL A 147 25.98 -17.23 14.04
N PRO A 148 25.24 -17.46 15.14
CA PRO A 148 23.99 -16.75 15.42
C PRO A 148 24.20 -15.24 15.46
N LEU A 149 23.28 -14.51 14.84
CA LEU A 149 23.29 -13.06 14.75
C LEU A 149 22.06 -12.52 15.46
N HIS A 150 22.24 -11.63 16.44
CA HIS A 150 21.14 -11.04 17.19
C HIS A 150 20.97 -9.57 16.84
N LEU A 151 19.82 -9.22 16.26
CA LEU A 151 19.50 -7.82 15.92
C LEU A 151 19.19 -6.95 17.15
N SER A 152 18.93 -7.56 18.31
CA SER A 152 18.47 -6.91 19.53
C SER A 152 19.58 -6.37 20.44
N ASN A 153 20.85 -6.66 20.15
CA ASN A 153 21.99 -6.22 20.97
C ASN A 153 22.44 -4.76 20.68
N GLY A 154 21.89 -4.14 19.63
CA GLY A 154 22.18 -2.77 19.24
C GLY A 154 23.47 -2.57 18.43
N GLU A 155 24.26 -3.63 18.22
CA GLU A 155 25.52 -3.57 17.47
C GLU A 155 25.28 -3.44 15.96
N ILE A 156 24.20 -4.06 15.48
CA ILE A 156 23.85 -4.09 14.07
C ILE A 156 22.89 -2.96 13.75
N ILE A 157 23.31 -2.07 12.86
CA ILE A 157 22.48 -1.00 12.33
C ILE A 157 21.64 -1.53 11.17
N VAL A 158 20.33 -1.39 11.28
CA VAL A 158 19.39 -1.79 10.22
C VAL A 158 18.75 -0.54 9.59
N THR A 159 18.88 -0.39 8.27
CA THR A 159 18.19 0.67 7.51
C THR A 159 17.14 0.06 6.61
N ALA A 160 15.94 0.62 6.58
CA ALA A 160 14.89 0.19 5.65
C ALA A 160 14.18 1.39 5.01
N ASP A 161 13.58 1.16 3.85
CA ASP A 161 12.86 2.18 3.10
C ASP A 161 11.61 2.71 3.80
N THR A 162 11.12 3.86 3.33
CA THR A 162 9.86 4.45 3.84
C THR A 162 8.66 3.54 3.62
N GLY A 163 8.75 2.59 2.66
CA GLY A 163 7.74 1.56 2.40
C GLY A 163 7.50 0.64 3.60
N PHE A 164 8.49 0.46 4.48
CA PHE A 164 8.38 -0.36 5.68
C PHE A 164 7.83 0.39 6.90
N ALA A 165 7.55 1.70 6.78
CA ALA A 165 7.15 2.51 7.92
C ALA A 165 5.68 2.30 8.31
N ASN A 166 5.45 1.71 9.49
CA ASN A 166 4.16 1.70 10.20
C ASN A 166 4.38 1.58 11.72
N GLU A 167 3.34 1.86 12.52
CA GLU A 167 3.44 1.83 13.98
C GLU A 167 3.81 0.43 14.52
N ALA A 168 3.33 -0.65 13.90
CA ALA A 168 3.60 -2.01 14.35
C ALA A 168 5.09 -2.38 14.24
N ASN A 169 5.71 -2.03 13.11
CA ASN A 169 7.13 -2.23 12.85
C ASN A 169 7.99 -1.38 13.79
N MET A 170 7.64 -0.10 13.97
CA MET A 170 8.40 0.76 14.88
C MET A 170 8.29 0.26 16.33
N LYS A 171 7.11 -0.20 16.74
CA LYS A 171 6.91 -0.82 18.04
C LYS A 171 7.75 -2.09 18.18
N HIS A 172 7.79 -2.94 17.15
CA HIS A 172 8.63 -4.14 17.17
C HIS A 172 10.12 -3.79 17.30
N CYS A 173 10.63 -2.82 16.54
CA CYS A 173 12.01 -2.36 16.66
C CYS A 173 12.31 -1.79 18.06
N HIS A 174 11.41 -0.98 18.60
CA HIS A 174 11.55 -0.38 19.91
C HIS A 174 11.56 -1.43 21.03
N ASP A 175 10.56 -2.31 21.07
CA ASP A 175 10.38 -3.30 22.13
C ASP A 175 11.51 -4.34 22.14
N ASN A 176 12.02 -4.71 20.96
CA ASN A 176 13.12 -5.65 20.81
C ASN A 176 14.51 -4.98 20.78
N LYS A 177 14.59 -3.67 21.05
CA LYS A 177 15.85 -2.89 21.08
C LYS A 177 16.69 -3.01 19.80
N ILE A 178 16.02 -3.14 18.66
CA ILE A 178 16.68 -3.19 17.35
C ILE A 178 17.17 -1.79 16.98
N ASN A 179 18.46 -1.67 16.66
CA ASN A 179 19.07 -0.41 16.24
C ASN A 179 18.72 -0.08 14.77
N ALA A 180 17.44 0.25 14.55
CA ALA A 180 16.90 0.52 13.23
C ALA A 180 16.75 2.03 12.93
N TYR A 181 16.86 2.36 11.63
CA TYR A 181 16.60 3.69 11.05
C TYR A 181 15.67 3.54 9.85
N ILE A 182 14.38 3.83 10.07
CA ILE A 182 13.30 3.64 9.07
C ILE A 182 12.48 4.94 8.99
N PRO A 183 12.66 5.78 7.95
CA PRO A 183 11.96 7.04 7.85
C PRO A 183 10.47 6.87 7.53
N ASP A 184 9.66 7.84 7.97
CA ASP A 184 8.28 7.96 7.50
C ASP A 184 8.20 8.61 6.10
N ASN A 185 7.02 8.52 5.47
CA ASN A 185 6.78 9.07 4.12
C ASN A 185 6.92 10.61 4.01
N GLN A 186 7.03 11.31 5.13
CA GLN A 186 7.21 12.77 5.19
C GLN A 186 8.67 13.17 5.47
N PHE A 187 9.58 12.22 5.64
CA PHE A 187 11.01 12.44 5.91
C PHE A 187 11.64 13.47 4.97
N ARG A 188 11.47 13.30 3.65
CA ARG A 188 12.03 14.22 2.65
C ARG A 188 11.49 15.65 2.79
N SER A 189 10.22 15.81 3.20
CA SER A 189 9.61 17.14 3.36
C SER A 189 10.14 17.90 4.58
N ARG A 190 10.73 17.19 5.56
CA ARG A 190 11.31 17.78 6.77
C ARG A 190 12.82 18.04 6.66
N ASP A 191 13.45 17.52 5.60
CA ASP A 191 14.88 17.69 5.39
C ASP A 191 15.13 19.01 4.63
N PRO A 192 15.91 19.95 5.21
CA PRO A 192 16.21 21.25 4.62
C PRO A 192 16.82 21.17 3.22
N ARG A 193 17.49 20.06 2.86
CA ARG A 193 18.10 19.89 1.53
C ARG A 193 17.08 19.78 0.41
N PHE A 194 15.82 19.46 0.73
CA PHE A 194 14.76 19.25 -0.25
C PHE A 194 13.73 20.39 -0.28
N THR A 195 13.98 21.51 0.39
CA THR A 195 13.06 22.67 0.42
C THR A 195 12.83 23.28 -0.96
N ASP A 196 13.84 23.28 -1.83
CA ASP A 196 13.75 23.83 -3.19
C ASP A 196 13.24 22.82 -4.22
N HIS A 197 13.21 21.52 -3.89
CA HIS A 197 12.67 20.46 -4.74
C HIS A 197 11.18 20.26 -4.51
N LEU A 198 10.42 21.35 -4.58
CA LEU A 198 8.96 21.29 -4.64
C LEU A 198 8.56 20.55 -5.91
N LYS A 199 8.00 19.35 -5.73
CA LYS A 199 7.42 18.53 -6.81
C LYS A 199 6.63 19.44 -7.77
N PRO A 200 6.76 19.29 -9.11
CA PRO A 200 5.85 19.96 -10.03
C PRO A 200 4.44 19.64 -9.58
N ALA A 201 3.63 20.68 -9.41
CA ALA A 201 2.32 20.61 -8.79
C ALA A 201 1.55 19.42 -9.38
N SER A 202 1.46 18.32 -8.63
CA SER A 202 0.50 17.29 -8.95
C SER A 202 -0.83 18.02 -9.02
N ARG A 203 -1.54 17.89 -10.15
CA ARG A 203 -2.89 18.45 -10.33
C ARG A 203 -3.76 17.86 -9.22
N LYS A 204 -3.74 18.48 -8.05
CA LYS A 204 -4.66 18.19 -6.96
C LYS A 204 -6.01 18.49 -7.58
N ARG A 205 -6.80 17.44 -7.81
CA ARG A 205 -8.23 17.59 -8.05
C ARG A 205 -8.73 18.45 -6.88
N LYS A 206 -9.01 19.73 -7.14
CA LYS A 206 -9.63 20.60 -6.15
C LYS A 206 -11.00 19.99 -5.88
N THR A 207 -11.11 19.22 -4.80
CA THR A 207 -12.39 18.91 -4.22
C THR A 207 -13.00 20.25 -3.83
N MET A 208 -13.98 20.71 -4.62
CA MET A 208 -14.78 21.92 -4.37
C MET A 208 -15.66 21.70 -3.13
N HIS A 209 -15.05 21.53 -1.97
CA HIS A 209 -15.80 21.63 -0.72
C HIS A 209 -15.85 23.10 -0.32
N LYS A 210 -17.06 23.56 0.03
CA LYS A 210 -17.27 24.90 0.59
C LYS A 210 -16.31 25.07 1.78
N PRO A 211 -15.50 26.14 1.83
CA PRO A 211 -14.59 26.35 2.93
C PRO A 211 -15.41 26.55 4.20
N THR A 212 -15.16 25.68 5.19
CA THR A 212 -15.75 25.82 6.53
C THR A 212 -14.66 26.24 7.50
N TYR A 213 -15.04 26.91 8.60
CA TYR A 213 -14.09 27.23 9.67
C TYR A 213 -13.24 26.02 10.04
N LEU A 214 -11.93 26.22 10.14
CA LEU A 214 -10.98 25.21 10.62
C LEU A 214 -11.15 25.00 12.12
N VAL A 215 -10.64 23.88 12.63
CA VAL A 215 -10.67 23.57 14.08
C VAL A 215 -9.97 24.67 14.89
N SER A 216 -8.93 25.30 14.34
CA SER A 216 -8.18 26.40 14.96
C SER A 216 -9.01 27.67 15.21
N ALA A 217 -10.21 27.80 14.64
CA ALA A 217 -11.11 28.92 14.92
C ALA A 217 -11.96 28.72 16.19
N PHE A 218 -11.95 27.51 16.75
CA PHE A 218 -12.67 27.14 17.97
C PHE A 218 -11.71 27.19 19.16
N HIS A 219 -12.21 27.58 20.31
CA HIS A 219 -11.42 27.72 21.53
C HIS A 219 -11.83 26.64 22.53
N ASP A 220 -10.97 25.66 22.77
CA ASP A 220 -11.16 24.66 23.81
C ASP A 220 -10.42 25.01 25.10
N ASP A 221 -11.04 24.65 26.22
CA ASP A 221 -10.41 24.56 27.52
C ASP A 221 -10.33 23.07 27.89
N PRO A 222 -9.16 22.42 27.74
CA PRO A 222 -9.01 20.99 27.96
C PRO A 222 -9.10 20.59 29.44
N VAL A 223 -8.95 21.54 30.38
CA VAL A 223 -9.06 21.30 31.83
C VAL A 223 -10.52 21.35 32.25
N ALA A 224 -11.25 22.35 31.77
CA ALA A 224 -12.68 22.51 32.07
C ALA A 224 -13.59 21.66 31.16
N ASP A 225 -13.04 20.97 30.16
CA ASP A 225 -13.80 20.21 29.16
C ASP A 225 -14.88 21.05 28.45
N THR A 226 -14.54 22.30 28.14
CA THR A 226 -15.44 23.23 27.45
C THR A 226 -14.86 23.65 26.11
N CYS A 227 -15.74 23.95 25.15
CA CYS A 227 -15.35 24.48 23.85
C CYS A 227 -16.29 25.61 23.45
N ARG A 228 -15.75 26.68 22.85
CA ARG A 228 -16.50 27.81 22.30
C ARG A 228 -16.28 27.92 20.79
N CYS A 229 -17.36 28.18 20.05
CA CYS A 229 -17.31 28.37 18.60
C CYS A 229 -16.90 29.81 18.21
N PRO A 230 -16.59 30.07 16.93
CA PRO A 230 -16.32 31.43 16.43
C PRO A 230 -17.47 32.43 16.60
N ALA A 231 -18.70 31.97 16.86
CA ALA A 231 -19.85 32.81 17.18
C ALA A 231 -20.04 33.02 18.71
N GLY A 232 -19.10 32.56 19.54
CA GLY A 232 -19.11 32.75 20.99
C GLY A 232 -19.99 31.77 21.77
N LYS A 233 -20.71 30.86 21.11
CA LYS A 233 -21.58 29.85 21.75
C LYS A 233 -20.77 28.66 22.27
N SER A 234 -21.19 28.11 23.40
CA SER A 234 -20.58 26.90 23.99
C SER A 234 -21.06 25.63 23.29
N LEU A 235 -20.14 24.71 23.02
CA LEU A 235 -20.43 23.38 22.50
C LEU A 235 -20.54 22.37 23.65
N ARG A 236 -21.37 21.35 23.46
CA ARG A 236 -21.54 20.24 24.41
C ARG A 236 -20.44 19.21 24.16
N LEU A 237 -19.76 18.76 25.22
CA LEU A 237 -18.92 17.57 25.16
C LEU A 237 -19.82 16.35 24.94
N VAL A 238 -19.62 15.65 23.83
CA VAL A 238 -20.41 14.46 23.46
C VAL A 238 -19.72 13.19 23.95
N ASN A 239 -18.41 13.10 23.75
CA ASN A 239 -17.64 11.92 24.11
C ASN A 239 -16.16 12.29 24.30
N VAL A 240 -15.48 11.52 25.15
CA VAL A 240 -14.02 11.44 25.19
C VAL A 240 -13.65 10.01 24.80
N GLY A 241 -13.11 9.85 23.59
CA GLY A 241 -12.84 8.55 23.00
C GLY A 241 -11.40 8.41 22.56
N ARG A 242 -10.94 7.17 22.41
CA ARG A 242 -9.67 6.88 21.74
C ARG A 242 -9.88 6.73 20.26
N ASP A 243 -9.03 7.36 19.46
CA ASP A 243 -9.01 7.11 18.02
C ASP A 243 -8.32 5.77 17.69
N GLN A 244 -8.33 5.39 16.43
CA GLN A 244 -7.66 4.19 15.90
C GLN A 244 -6.14 4.14 16.17
N HIS A 245 -5.53 5.27 16.55
CA HIS A 245 -4.11 5.37 16.90
C HIS A 245 -3.90 5.41 18.42
N GLY A 246 -4.97 5.25 19.20
CA GLY A 246 -4.95 5.28 20.66
C GLY A 246 -4.82 6.67 21.26
N ASN A 247 -4.97 7.74 20.48
CA ASN A 247 -4.96 9.11 21.00
C ASN A 247 -6.31 9.41 21.63
N THR A 248 -6.30 10.07 22.79
CA THR A 248 -7.51 10.51 23.47
C THR A 248 -7.99 11.83 22.84
N LYS A 249 -9.20 11.82 22.29
CA LYS A 249 -9.85 12.99 21.70
C LYS A 249 -11.15 13.32 22.41
N ALA A 250 -11.34 14.60 22.70
CA ALA A 250 -12.62 15.15 23.13
C ALA A 250 -13.43 15.58 21.91
N PHE A 251 -14.67 15.11 21.81
CA PHE A 251 -15.60 15.44 20.73
C PHE A 251 -16.66 16.40 21.24
N PHE A 252 -16.77 17.55 20.59
CA PHE A 252 -17.73 18.59 20.93
C PHE A 252 -18.74 18.79 19.81
N GLU A 253 -19.97 19.07 20.19
CA GLU A 253 -21.07 19.33 19.27
C GLU A 253 -21.82 20.60 19.67
N GLY A 254 -22.04 21.48 18.69
CA GLY A 254 -22.91 22.64 18.87
C GLY A 254 -24.37 22.23 19.06
N ARG A 255 -25.11 22.97 19.89
CA ARG A 255 -26.56 22.73 20.05
C ARG A 255 -27.28 23.08 18.75
N LEU A 256 -28.25 22.25 18.35
CA LEU A 256 -29.05 22.50 17.14
C LEU A 256 -29.76 23.85 17.19
N THR A 257 -30.31 24.23 18.34
CA THR A 257 -30.98 25.52 18.55
C THR A 257 -30.06 26.71 18.31
N ASP A 258 -28.79 26.62 18.73
CA ASP A 258 -27.80 27.67 18.48
C ASP A 258 -27.28 27.65 17.05
N CYS A 259 -27.08 26.47 16.45
CA CYS A 259 -26.56 26.33 15.09
C CYS A 259 -27.58 26.73 14.02
N ARG A 260 -28.88 26.46 14.26
CA ARG A 260 -29.99 26.74 13.34
C ARG A 260 -30.14 28.22 13.02
N VAL A 261 -30.03 29.08 14.04
CA VAL A 261 -30.22 30.53 13.91
C VAL A 261 -28.90 31.30 13.79
N CYS A 262 -27.77 30.61 13.62
CA CYS A 262 -26.45 31.22 13.61
C CYS A 262 -26.17 31.94 12.29
N GLU A 263 -25.86 33.24 12.35
CA GLU A 263 -25.48 34.04 11.17
C GLU A 263 -24.24 33.50 10.44
N LYS A 264 -23.37 32.77 11.16
CA LYS A 264 -22.15 32.15 10.63
C LYS A 264 -22.37 30.71 10.13
N GLN A 265 -23.60 30.19 10.14
CA GLN A 265 -23.91 28.79 9.82
C GLN A 265 -23.37 28.37 8.45
N GLN A 266 -23.57 29.21 7.41
CA GLN A 266 -23.12 28.94 6.04
C GLN A 266 -21.59 28.83 5.86
N GLN A 267 -20.82 29.41 6.79
CA GLN A 267 -19.35 29.36 6.84
C GLN A 267 -18.85 28.30 7.85
N CYS A 268 -19.74 27.75 8.67
CA CYS A 268 -19.40 26.84 9.76
C CYS A 268 -19.82 25.39 9.45
N MET A 269 -21.02 25.17 8.93
CA MET A 269 -21.56 23.84 8.64
C MET A 269 -21.38 23.50 7.16
N ARG A 270 -21.00 22.24 6.87
CA ARG A 270 -20.94 21.75 5.48
C ARG A 270 -22.33 21.62 4.86
N ASN A 271 -23.30 21.21 5.67
CA ASN A 271 -24.70 21.13 5.29
C ASN A 271 -25.57 21.76 6.39
N GLY A 272 -26.05 22.99 6.18
CA GLY A 272 -26.78 23.77 7.19
C GLY A 272 -28.14 23.18 7.56
N GLU A 273 -28.80 22.52 6.61
CA GLU A 273 -30.13 21.90 6.76
C GLU A 273 -30.16 20.78 7.81
N THR A 274 -28.99 20.21 8.13
CA THR A 274 -28.88 19.23 9.23
C THR A 274 -29.22 19.83 10.60
N ALA A 275 -29.19 21.16 10.76
CA ALA A 275 -29.63 21.81 11.98
C ALA A 275 -31.17 21.86 12.13
N ASP A 276 -31.92 21.61 11.04
CA ASP A 276 -33.39 21.70 11.01
C ASP A 276 -34.07 20.37 11.38
N ASP A 277 -33.39 19.24 11.18
CA ASP A 277 -33.84 17.92 11.60
C ASP A 277 -33.68 17.70 13.12
N LEU A 278 -34.69 17.10 13.77
CA LEU A 278 -34.61 16.71 15.19
C LEU A 278 -33.56 15.62 15.44
N SER A 279 -33.27 14.79 14.44
CA SER A 279 -32.23 13.76 14.49
C SER A 279 -30.88 14.24 13.95
N GLY A 280 -30.81 15.51 13.54
CA GLY A 280 -29.62 16.11 12.96
C GLY A 280 -28.52 16.40 13.96
N HIS A 281 -27.38 16.88 13.45
CA HIS A 281 -26.20 17.21 14.24
C HIS A 281 -25.79 18.67 14.06
N GLY A 282 -25.39 19.29 15.16
CA GLY A 282 -24.77 20.62 15.10
C GLY A 282 -23.35 20.57 14.57
N ARG A 283 -22.63 21.70 14.63
CA ARG A 283 -21.21 21.71 14.26
C ARG A 283 -20.42 20.77 15.19
N GLN A 284 -19.77 19.77 14.60
CA GLN A 284 -18.89 18.84 15.30
C GLN A 284 -17.43 19.28 15.15
N VAL A 285 -16.70 19.32 16.26
CA VAL A 285 -15.25 19.53 16.31
C VAL A 285 -14.63 18.59 17.33
N SER A 286 -13.35 18.29 17.17
CA SER A 286 -12.64 17.42 18.11
C SER A 286 -11.25 17.95 18.41
N PHE A 287 -10.85 17.88 19.67
CA PHE A 287 -9.53 18.31 20.15
C PHE A 287 -8.77 17.12 20.73
N MET A 288 -7.46 17.13 20.56
CA MET A 288 -6.59 16.10 21.11
C MET A 288 -6.31 16.44 22.57
N LYS A 289 -6.76 15.59 23.52
CA LYS A 289 -6.47 15.77 24.95
C LYS A 289 -5.11 15.17 25.31
N GLU A 290 -4.89 13.93 24.90
CA GLU A 290 -3.66 13.21 25.17
C GLU A 290 -3.20 12.53 23.89
N LYS A 291 -1.94 12.80 23.54
CA LYS A 291 -1.26 12.10 22.45
C LYS A 291 -0.56 10.89 23.04
N LYS A 292 -0.90 9.70 22.57
CA LYS A 292 -0.17 8.49 22.97
C LYS A 292 1.24 8.57 22.39
N ALA A 293 2.24 8.30 23.22
CA ALA A 293 3.61 8.13 22.74
C ALA A 293 3.61 7.05 21.65
N SER A 294 3.99 7.43 20.44
CA SER A 294 3.99 6.57 19.26
C SER A 294 5.41 6.14 18.96
N CYS A 295 5.60 4.86 18.67
CA CYS A 295 6.89 4.34 18.25
C CYS A 295 7.31 4.93 16.89
N THR A 296 6.34 5.34 16.06
CA THR A 296 6.62 6.14 14.85
C THR A 296 7.27 7.48 15.17
N GLU A 297 6.84 8.16 16.24
CA GLU A 297 7.45 9.42 16.68
C GLU A 297 8.87 9.20 17.24
N TRP A 298 9.06 8.13 18.02
CA TRP A 298 10.39 7.68 18.44
C TRP A 298 11.34 7.46 17.26
N MET A 299 10.93 6.68 16.24
CA MET A 299 11.74 6.44 15.05
C MET A 299 12.01 7.73 14.27
N ARG A 300 11.00 8.61 14.16
CA ARG A 300 11.18 9.93 13.54
C ARG A 300 12.28 10.73 14.22
N HIS A 301 12.27 10.80 15.56
CA HIS A 301 13.31 11.51 16.30
C HIS A 301 14.70 10.93 16.04
N ARG A 302 14.84 9.60 15.93
CA ARG A 302 16.14 8.96 15.60
C ARG A 302 16.61 9.33 14.20
N VAL A 303 15.75 9.17 13.20
CA VAL A 303 16.10 9.39 11.78
C VAL A 303 16.31 10.86 11.45
N ASP A 304 15.59 11.78 12.09
CA ASP A 304 15.67 13.20 11.77
C ASP A 304 16.91 13.90 12.36
N THR A 305 17.71 13.23 13.21
CA THR A 305 19.03 13.73 13.67
C THR A 305 20.07 13.75 12.55
N ASP A 306 21.14 14.55 12.68
CA ASP A 306 22.23 14.59 11.69
C ASP A 306 22.92 13.22 11.53
N GLU A 307 23.15 12.52 12.65
CA GLU A 307 23.68 11.15 12.66
C GLU A 307 22.72 10.17 11.97
N GLY A 308 21.42 10.20 12.33
CA GLY A 308 20.41 9.33 11.73
C GLY A 308 20.25 9.54 10.24
N ARG A 309 20.32 10.80 9.77
CA ARG A 309 20.32 11.15 8.35
C ARG A 309 21.56 10.64 7.63
N ALA A 310 22.73 10.70 8.27
CA ALA A 310 23.97 10.16 7.71
C ALA A 310 23.90 8.63 7.60
N ILE A 311 23.46 7.95 8.67
CA ILE A 311 23.28 6.49 8.71
C ILE A 311 22.32 6.04 7.61
N TYR A 312 21.11 6.61 7.55
CA TYR A 312 20.13 6.28 6.53
C TYR A 312 20.60 6.64 5.12
N GLY A 313 21.35 7.74 4.96
CA GLY A 313 21.92 8.17 3.69
C GLY A 313 22.87 7.15 3.05
N HIS A 314 23.54 6.32 3.85
CA HIS A 314 24.38 5.25 3.32
C HIS A 314 23.60 4.21 2.52
N ARG A 315 22.28 4.06 2.73
CA ARG A 315 21.47 3.07 2.01
C ARG A 315 21.58 3.22 0.48
N MET A 316 21.71 4.45 -0.01
CA MET A 316 21.90 4.75 -1.44
C MET A 316 23.13 4.08 -2.04
N HIS A 317 24.17 3.84 -1.25
CA HIS A 317 25.41 3.22 -1.70
C HIS A 317 25.48 1.74 -1.33
N VAL A 318 24.51 1.22 -0.57
CA VAL A 318 24.47 -0.19 -0.17
C VAL A 318 23.54 -0.97 -1.07
N VAL A 319 22.24 -0.65 -1.07
CA VAL A 319 21.21 -1.48 -1.73
C VAL A 319 20.96 -1.08 -3.18
N GLU A 320 21.04 0.21 -3.51
CA GLU A 320 20.72 0.69 -4.86
C GLU A 320 21.70 0.15 -5.92
N PRO A 321 23.03 0.02 -5.67
CA PRO A 321 23.93 -0.61 -6.63
C PRO A 321 23.63 -2.08 -6.88
N VAL A 322 23.20 -2.81 -5.84
CA VAL A 322 22.80 -4.23 -5.93
C VAL A 322 21.58 -4.39 -6.84
N PHE A 323 20.52 -3.62 -6.58
CA PHE A 323 19.32 -3.60 -7.43
C PHE A 323 19.66 -3.07 -8.83
N GLY A 324 20.52 -2.05 -8.94
CA GLY A 324 21.02 -1.55 -10.21
C GLY A 324 21.71 -2.63 -11.04
N ASN A 325 22.57 -3.45 -10.44
CA ASN A 325 23.21 -4.57 -11.11
C ASN A 325 22.18 -5.62 -11.56
N ILE A 326 21.31 -6.08 -10.66
CA ILE A 326 20.31 -7.11 -10.97
C ILE A 326 19.31 -6.65 -12.05
N GLU A 327 18.80 -5.43 -11.94
CA GLU A 327 17.78 -4.91 -12.86
C GLU A 327 18.38 -4.47 -14.20
N SER A 328 19.49 -3.73 -14.17
CA SER A 328 20.04 -3.09 -15.38
C SER A 328 21.06 -3.95 -16.11
N ASN A 329 22.00 -4.56 -15.40
CA ASN A 329 23.05 -5.36 -16.04
C ASN A 329 22.58 -6.81 -16.28
N LYS A 330 21.90 -7.41 -15.29
CA LYS A 330 21.38 -8.78 -15.40
C LYS A 330 19.97 -8.84 -16.03
N GLY A 331 19.29 -7.69 -16.16
CA GLY A 331 18.05 -7.55 -16.91
C GLY A 331 16.79 -8.03 -16.18
N LEU A 332 16.83 -8.31 -14.87
CA LEU A 332 15.65 -8.73 -14.11
C LEU A 332 14.85 -7.53 -13.59
N ASN A 333 14.30 -6.74 -14.50
CA ASN A 333 13.43 -5.61 -14.14
C ASN A 333 11.99 -6.01 -13.78
N ARG A 334 11.61 -7.27 -14.06
CA ARG A 334 10.32 -7.89 -13.71
C ARG A 334 10.51 -9.39 -13.55
N PHE A 335 9.78 -9.98 -12.61
CA PHE A 335 9.67 -11.43 -12.53
C PHE A 335 8.96 -11.97 -13.78
N THR A 336 9.50 -13.07 -14.31
CA THR A 336 8.98 -13.72 -15.54
C THR A 336 8.24 -15.02 -15.24
N LEU A 337 8.27 -15.48 -14.00
CA LEU A 337 7.60 -16.69 -13.54
C LEU A 337 6.28 -16.37 -12.82
N ARG A 338 5.44 -17.39 -12.66
CA ARG A 338 4.20 -17.37 -11.88
C ARG A 338 4.33 -18.27 -10.66
N THR A 339 3.53 -18.03 -9.63
CA THR A 339 3.57 -18.66 -8.30
C THR A 339 4.71 -18.16 -7.42
N SER A 340 4.44 -18.07 -6.11
CA SER A 340 5.39 -17.51 -5.15
C SER A 340 6.69 -18.33 -5.11
N GLU A 341 6.59 -19.66 -5.21
CA GLU A 341 7.74 -20.56 -5.19
C GLU A 341 8.68 -20.33 -6.37
N LYS A 342 8.16 -20.30 -7.60
CA LYS A 342 9.01 -20.11 -8.79
C LYS A 342 9.61 -18.72 -8.80
N VAL A 343 8.82 -17.71 -8.43
CA VAL A 343 9.28 -16.32 -8.36
C VAL A 343 10.34 -16.15 -7.27
N ARG A 344 10.21 -16.83 -6.12
CA ARG A 344 11.24 -16.86 -5.07
C ARG A 344 12.53 -17.48 -5.60
N SER A 345 12.43 -18.64 -6.28
CA SER A 345 13.60 -19.30 -6.88
C SER A 345 14.29 -18.43 -7.92
N GLN A 346 13.54 -17.72 -8.77
CA GLN A 346 14.11 -16.74 -9.70
C GLN A 346 14.84 -15.62 -8.95
N TRP A 347 14.22 -15.06 -7.90
CA TRP A 347 14.83 -13.97 -7.13
C TRP A 347 16.11 -14.41 -6.43
N GLN A 348 16.09 -15.58 -5.82
CA GLN A 348 17.26 -16.19 -5.16
C GLN A 348 18.38 -16.49 -6.16
N LEU A 349 18.07 -17.00 -7.35
CA LEU A 349 19.08 -17.28 -8.38
C LEU A 349 19.78 -16.00 -8.85
N PHE A 350 19.03 -14.93 -9.13
CA PHE A 350 19.63 -13.66 -9.54
C PHE A 350 20.44 -13.01 -8.41
N SER A 351 20.00 -13.18 -7.16
CA SER A 351 20.74 -12.73 -5.98
C SER A 351 22.06 -13.49 -5.80
N LEU A 352 22.06 -14.81 -6.04
CA LEU A 352 23.25 -15.64 -6.03
C LEU A 352 24.24 -15.22 -7.14
N VAL A 353 23.73 -14.97 -8.35
CA VAL A 353 24.56 -14.52 -9.49
C VAL A 353 25.18 -13.15 -9.21
N HIS A 354 24.48 -12.26 -8.50
CA HIS A 354 25.07 -11.01 -8.01
C HIS A 354 26.19 -11.27 -7.00
N ASN A 355 25.88 -12.02 -5.94
CA ASN A 355 26.86 -12.33 -4.89
C ASN A 355 28.13 -13.00 -5.43
N ILE A 356 28.03 -13.92 -6.39
CA ILE A 356 29.20 -14.63 -6.95
C ILE A 356 30.09 -13.69 -7.79
N GLU A 357 29.51 -12.69 -8.44
CA GLU A 357 30.28 -11.70 -9.22
C GLU A 357 31.12 -10.79 -8.32
N ASP A 358 30.65 -10.54 -7.09
CA ASP A 358 31.28 -9.67 -6.11
C ASP A 358 32.19 -10.41 -5.10
N LEU A 359 32.36 -11.74 -5.26
CA LEU A 359 33.36 -12.56 -4.55
C LEU A 359 34.74 -12.47 -5.22
#